data_AF-A0A821S4J5-F1
#
_entry.id   AF-A0A821S4J5-F1
#
_cell.length_a   1.000
_cell.length_b   1.000
_cell.length_c   1.000
_cell.angle_alpha   90.00
_cell.angle_beta   90.00
_cell.angle_gamma   90.00
#
_symmetry.space_group_name_H-M   'P 1'
#
loop_
_entity.id
_entity.type
_entity.pdbx_description
1 polymer ?
#
loop_
_entity_poly.entity_id
_entity_poly.type
_entity_poly.pdbx_seq_one_letter_code
_entity_poly.pdbx_strand_id
1 'polypeptide(L)' 'GHSNMGGGRPRRRKGDDIAHPLKVTLEQLYKGDTSALEISRKVLCPTCNGVGGREGAKQTCTSCRG' A
#
# COMPACT_ATOMS: atom_id res chain seq x y z
N GLY A 1 -15.03 29.83 27.09
CA GLY A 1 -14.39 30.45 25.92
C GLY A 1 -13.62 29.40 25.14
N HIS A 2 -14.04 29.20 23.89
CA HIS A 2 -13.33 28.61 22.75
C HIS A 2 -12.80 27.16 22.83
N SER A 3 -13.68 26.26 22.37
CA SER A 3 -13.50 25.14 21.46
C SER A 3 -12.06 24.81 21.01
N ASN A 4 -11.60 23.60 21.30
CA ASN A 4 -10.49 23.01 20.55
C ASN A 4 -11.04 22.13 19.42
N MET A 5 -11.41 22.77 18.31
CA MET A 5 -11.57 22.12 17.01
C MET A 5 -10.17 21.93 16.41
N GLY A 6 -9.79 20.69 16.10
CA GLY A 6 -8.59 20.39 15.33
C GLY A 6 -8.19 18.93 15.55
N GLY A 7 -8.57 17.96 14.72
CA GLY A 7 -8.67 18.04 13.27
C GLY A 7 -7.53 17.23 12.70
N GLY A 8 -7.80 15.95 12.43
CA GLY A 8 -6.80 15.07 11.85
C GLY A 8 -7.25 13.62 11.89
N ARG A 9 -8.33 13.30 11.17
CA ARG A 9 -8.62 11.89 10.85
C ARG A 9 -7.33 11.30 10.24
N PRO A 10 -6.79 10.17 10.76
CA PRO A 10 -5.55 9.60 10.26
C PRO A 10 -5.62 9.48 8.75
N ARG A 11 -4.83 10.31 8.04
CA ARG A 11 -4.75 10.23 6.59
C ARG A 11 -4.02 8.93 6.29
N ARG A 12 -4.71 8.01 5.59
CA ARG A 12 -4.07 6.82 5.05
C ARG A 12 -2.93 7.29 4.15
N ARG A 13 -1.69 6.93 4.50
CA ARG A 13 -0.54 7.17 3.61
C ARG A 13 -0.73 6.28 2.39
N LYS A 14 -0.79 6.89 1.20
CA LYS A 14 -0.80 6.17 -0.08
C LYS A 14 0.55 5.42 -0.17
N GLY A 15 0.52 4.16 -0.60
CA GLY A 15 1.74 3.42 -0.90
C GLY A 15 2.49 4.03 -2.10
N ASP A 16 3.76 3.67 -2.24
CA ASP A 16 4.61 4.15 -3.32
C ASP A 16 4.11 3.68 -4.70
N ASP A 17 4.31 4.52 -5.72
CA ASP A 17 3.96 4.21 -7.11
C ASP A 17 5.08 3.35 -7.75
N ILE A 18 4.72 2.37 -8.59
CA ILE A 18 5.65 1.48 -9.30
C ILE A 18 5.54 1.76 -10.80
N ALA A 19 6.63 2.15 -11.45
CA ALA A 19 6.70 2.33 -12.90
C ALA A 19 7.54 1.20 -13.52
N HIS A 20 6.96 0.45 -14.46
CA HIS A 20 7.65 -0.59 -15.23
C HIS A 20 7.54 -0.27 -16.72
N PRO A 21 8.60 0.27 -17.36
CA PRO A 21 8.57 0.60 -18.78
C PRO A 21 8.57 -0.68 -19.63
N LEU A 22 7.54 -0.84 -20.47
CA LEU A 22 7.45 -1.93 -21.45
C LEU A 22 8.10 -1.47 -22.76
N LYS A 23 9.08 -2.23 -23.25
CA LYS A 23 9.67 -2.01 -24.58
C LYS A 23 8.79 -2.70 -25.62
N VAL A 24 8.35 -1.93 -26.62
CA VAL A 24 7.49 -2.41 -27.71
C VAL A 24 8.07 -1.99 -29.06
N THR A 25 7.84 -2.77 -30.10
CA THR A 25 8.14 -2.38 -31.48
C THR A 25 6.93 -1.73 -32.16
N LEU A 26 7.15 -1.03 -33.28
CA LEU A 26 6.06 -0.39 -34.05
C LEU A 26 5.08 -1.42 -34.61
N GLU A 27 5.57 -2.60 -34.99
CA GLU A 27 4.75 -3.69 -35.52
C GLU A 27 3.85 -4.30 -34.44
N GLN A 28 4.35 -4.43 -33.21
CA GLN A 28 3.57 -4.88 -32.05
C GLN A 28 2.49 -3.85 -31.68
N LEU A 29 2.80 -2.56 -31.76
CA LEU A 29 1.81 -1.50 -31.58
C LEU A 29 0.72 -1.52 -32.66
N TYR A 30 1.10 -1.80 -33.92
CA TYR A 30 0.18 -1.80 -35.05
C TYR A 30 -0.76 -3.02 -35.07
N LYS A 31 -0.24 -4.20 -34.76
CA LYS A 31 -1.00 -5.47 -34.79
C LYS A 31 -1.70 -5.76 -33.46
N GLY A 32 -1.29 -5.10 -32.39
CA GLY A 32 -1.65 -5.44 -31.01
C GLY A 32 -0.80 -6.60 -30.50
N ASP A 33 -0.33 -6.50 -29.27
CA ASP A 33 0.41 -7.56 -28.56
C ASP A 33 -0.06 -7.65 -27.11
N THR A 34 0.03 -8.85 -26.51
CA THR A 34 -0.34 -9.10 -25.11
C THR A 34 0.91 -9.51 -24.34
N SER A 35 1.46 -8.57 -23.56
CA SER A 35 2.63 -8.84 -22.71
C SER A 35 2.19 -9.15 -21.28
N ALA A 36 2.56 -10.32 -20.76
CA ALA A 36 2.37 -10.68 -19.37
C ALA A 36 3.41 -9.96 -18.50
N LEU A 37 2.96 -9.12 -17.56
CA LEU A 37 3.81 -8.38 -16.65
C LEU A 37 3.71 -8.93 -15.23
N GLU A 38 4.82 -9.46 -14.70
CA GLU A 38 4.90 -9.92 -13.32
C GLU A 38 5.30 -8.77 -12.39
N ILE A 39 4.34 -8.24 -11.62
CA ILE A 39 4.57 -7.16 -10.63
C ILE A 39 4.49 -7.74 -9.23
N SER A 40 5.59 -7.68 -8.50
CA SER A 40 5.61 -7.95 -7.06
C SER A 40 5.18 -6.71 -6.27
N ARG A 41 3.99 -6.73 -5.67
CA ARG A 41 3.51 -5.68 -4.76
C ARG A 41 3.41 -6.18 -3.32
N LYS A 42 3.73 -5.31 -2.36
CA LYS A 42 3.44 -5.57 -0.94
C LYS A 42 1.92 -5.54 -0.71
N VAL A 43 1.35 -6.68 -0.36
CA VAL A 43 -0.06 -6.83 0.04
C VAL A 43 -0.17 -7.10 1.54
N LEU A 44 -1.34 -6.84 2.11
CA LEU A 44 -1.59 -7.19 3.52
C LEU A 44 -1.53 -8.72 3.66
N CYS A 45 -0.86 -9.18 4.71
CA CYS A 45 -0.82 -10.60 5.02
C CYS A 45 -2.26 -11.08 5.33
N PRO A 46 -2.79 -12.09 4.61
CA PRO A 46 -4.16 -12.57 4.82
C PRO A 46 -4.34 -13.22 6.20
N THR A 47 -3.27 -13.82 6.74
CA THR A 47 -3.30 -14.51 8.03
C THR A 47 -3.45 -13.57 9.22
N CYS A 48 -2.82 -12.39 9.17
CA CYS A 48 -2.85 -11.43 10.29
C CYS A 48 -3.54 -10.11 9.94
N ASN A 49 -4.11 -10.00 8.74
CA ASN A 49 -4.74 -8.77 8.21
C ASN A 49 -3.87 -7.50 8.38
N GLY A 50 -2.55 -7.66 8.34
CA GLY A 50 -1.60 -6.55 8.52
C GLY A 50 -1.41 -6.06 9.96
N VAL A 51 -1.88 -6.81 10.97
CA VAL A 51 -1.68 -6.49 12.40
C VAL A 51 -0.24 -6.71 12.84
N GLY A 52 0.52 -7.58 12.15
CA GLY A 52 1.93 -7.86 12.45
C GLY A 52 2.14 -8.82 13.62
N GLY A 53 1.09 -9.50 14.08
CA GLY A 53 1.13 -10.49 15.16
C GLY A 53 -0.11 -11.38 15.15
N ARG A 54 -0.19 -12.34 16.10
CA ARG A 54 -1.39 -13.16 16.32
C ARG A 54 -2.56 -12.27 16.77
N GLU A 55 -3.79 -12.76 16.59
CA GLU A 55 -4.98 -12.05 17.07
C GLU A 55 -4.86 -11.73 18.58
N GLY A 56 -5.09 -10.47 18.94
CA GLY A 56 -4.94 -9.98 20.32
C GLY A 56 -3.51 -9.66 20.78
N ALA A 57 -2.47 -9.97 19.99
CA ALA A 57 -1.07 -9.72 20.36
C ALA A 57 -0.66 -8.23 20.24
N LYS A 58 -1.46 -7.40 19.56
CA LYS A 58 -1.18 -5.98 19.42
C LYS A 58 -1.42 -5.25 20.74
N GLN A 59 -0.35 -4.81 21.38
CA GLN A 59 -0.39 -3.97 22.57
C GLN A 59 0.24 -2.61 22.26
N THR A 60 -0.26 -1.56 22.88
CA THR A 60 0.34 -0.23 22.74
C THR A 60 1.59 -0.18 23.60
N CYS A 61 2.73 0.17 23.00
CA CYS A 61 3.99 0.29 23.74
C CYS A 61 3.84 1.34 24.84
N THR A 62 4.10 0.99 26.10
CA THR A 62 3.94 1.91 27.24
C THR A 62 5.02 3.00 27.28
N SER A 63 6.17 2.73 26.68
CA SER A 63 7.30 3.66 26.62
C SER A 63 7.08 4.81 25.61
N CYS A 64 6.64 4.50 24.39
CA CYS A 64 6.38 5.50 23.34
C CYS A 64 4.89 5.83 23.13
N ARG A 65 3.96 5.05 23.69
CA ARG A 65 2.48 5.15 23.52
C ARG A 65 2.04 5.10 22.05
N GLY A 66 2.80 4.38 21.24
CA GLY A 66 2.64 4.28 19.78
C GLY A 66 3.99 4.04 19.13
#